data_AF-A0A7K0E1B8-F1
#
_entry.id   AF-A0A7K0E1B8-F1
#
_cell.length_a   1.000
_cell.length_b   1.000
_cell.length_c   1.000
_cell.angle_alpha   90.00
_cell.angle_beta   90.00
_cell.angle_gamma   90.00
#
_symmetry.space_group_name_H-M   'P 1'
#
loop_
_entity.id
_entity.type
_entity.pdbx_description
1 polymer ?
#
loop_
_entity_poly.entity_id
_entity_poly.type
_entity_poly.pdbx_seq_one_letter_code
_entity_poly.pdbx_strand_id
1 'polypeptide(L)'
;MEPFLGQISVFPYSFAPQGWAWCEGQVLPVAQNQALFSLLGSQFGGDGTKTFVLPNLKKQDDALGEGLRYAIAMEGTFPNRD
;
A
#
# COMPACT_ATOMS: atom_id res chain seq x y z
N MET A 1 3.42 -14.78 -10.71
CA MET A 1 3.84 -13.44 -11.15
C MET A 1 3.98 -12.62 -9.90
N GLU A 2 5.18 -12.16 -9.57
CA GLU A 2 5.36 -11.25 -8.42
C GLU A 2 4.72 -9.89 -8.74
N PRO A 3 4.03 -9.27 -7.77
CA PRO A 3 3.48 -7.93 -7.97
C PRO A 3 4.60 -6.90 -8.08
N PHE A 4 4.29 -5.74 -8.65
CA PHE A 4 5.17 -4.59 -8.50
C PHE A 4 5.04 -4.04 -7.08
N LEU A 5 6.15 -3.61 -6.49
CA LEU A 5 6.15 -2.91 -5.21
C LEU A 5 5.28 -1.66 -5.31
N GLY A 6 4.36 -1.48 -4.36
CA GLY A 6 3.39 -0.38 -4.39
C GLY A 6 2.20 -0.58 -5.34
N GLN A 7 2.09 -1.72 -6.02
CA GLN A 7 0.89 -2.07 -6.80
C GLN A 7 -0.34 -2.13 -5.90
N ILE A 8 -1.45 -1.54 -6.36
CA ILE A 8 -2.75 -1.65 -5.70
C ILE A 8 -3.57 -2.73 -6.39
N SER A 9 -4.21 -3.60 -5.61
CA SER A 9 -5.09 -4.66 -6.12
C SER A 9 -6.27 -4.89 -5.18
N VAL A 10 -7.36 -5.42 -5.73
CA VAL A 10 -8.59 -5.70 -4.98
C VAL A 10 -8.56 -7.16 -4.55
N PHE A 11 -8.87 -7.40 -3.28
CA PHE A 11 -8.99 -8.75 -2.70
C PHE A 11 -10.39 -8.98 -2.14
N PRO A 12 -10.96 -10.20 -2.32
CA PRO A 12 -12.26 -10.58 -1.78
C PRO A 12 -12.17 -11.19 -0.37
N TYR A 13 -11.09 -10.92 0.35
CA TYR A 13 -10.79 -11.54 1.65
C TYR A 13 -10.87 -10.52 2.78
N SER A 14 -11.17 -10.98 3.99
CA SER A 14 -11.16 -10.14 5.19
C SER A 14 -9.76 -9.90 5.78
N PHE A 15 -8.75 -10.63 5.31
CA PHE A 15 -7.34 -10.52 5.72
C PHE A 15 -6.44 -10.11 4.55
N ALA A 16 -5.39 -9.35 4.84
CA ALA A 16 -4.38 -9.00 3.85
C ALA A 16 -3.45 -10.21 3.66
N PRO A 17 -3.27 -10.72 2.42
CA PRO A 17 -2.30 -11.78 2.16
C PRO A 17 -0.87 -11.37 2.55
N GLN A 18 0.02 -12.33 2.75
CA GLN A 18 1.44 -12.04 3.01
C GLN A 18 2.04 -11.18 1.89
N GLY A 19 2.82 -10.16 2.27
CA GLY A 19 3.40 -9.19 1.34
C GLY A 19 2.43 -8.08 0.90
N TRP A 20 1.22 -8.02 1.47
CA TRP A 20 0.23 -6.97 1.21
C TRP A 20 -0.21 -6.28 2.48
N ALA A 21 -0.63 -5.02 2.35
CA ALA A 21 -1.26 -4.26 3.42
C ALA A 21 -2.54 -3.61 2.91
N TRP A 22 -3.57 -3.51 3.76
CA TRP A 22 -4.79 -2.81 3.39
C TRP A 22 -4.54 -1.31 3.22
N CYS A 23 -5.16 -0.72 2.21
CA CYS A 23 -5.10 0.72 1.95
C CYS A 23 -5.98 1.49 2.96
N GLU A 24 -5.60 1.51 4.23
CA GLU A 24 -6.38 2.12 5.33
C GLU A 24 -5.72 3.32 6.01
N GLY A 25 -4.68 3.91 5.41
CA GLY A 25 -3.95 5.02 6.03
C GLY A 25 -3.01 4.60 7.15
N GLN A 26 -2.41 3.40 7.06
CA GLN A 26 -1.45 2.92 8.03
C GLN A 26 -0.18 3.79 8.02
N VAL A 27 0.32 4.15 9.20
CA VAL A 27 1.60 4.85 9.37
C VAL A 27 2.73 3.83 9.41
N LEU A 28 3.73 4.00 8.57
CA LEU A 28 4.85 3.07 8.44
C LEU A 28 6.20 3.77 8.67
N PRO A 29 7.17 3.08 9.31
CA PRO A 29 8.51 3.62 9.47
C PRO A 29 9.27 3.55 8.13
N VAL A 30 9.85 4.68 7.71
CA VAL A 30 10.68 4.79 6.50
C VAL A 30 11.87 3.84 6.58
N ALA A 31 12.49 3.71 7.76
CA ALA A 31 13.67 2.87 7.96
C ALA A 31 13.47 1.40 7.57
N GLN A 32 12.25 0.88 7.66
CA GLN A 32 11.92 -0.52 7.33
C GLN A 32 11.29 -0.67 5.93
N ASN A 33 10.89 0.43 5.30
CA ASN A 33 10.12 0.43 4.06
C ASN A 33 10.72 1.41 3.03
N GLN A 34 12.05 1.51 2.98
CA GLN A 34 12.75 2.52 2.17
C GLN A 34 12.38 2.45 0.68
N ALA A 35 12.27 1.24 0.12
CA ALA A 35 11.90 1.05 -1.27
C ALA A 35 10.47 1.56 -1.55
N LEU A 36 9.50 1.17 -0.73
CA LEU A 36 8.12 1.63 -0.87
C LEU A 36 7.99 3.15 -0.65
N PHE A 37 8.73 3.70 0.33
CA PHE A 37 8.80 5.14 0.57
C PHE A 37 9.40 5.88 -0.62
N SER A 38 10.39 5.33 -1.32
CA SER A 38 10.96 5.98 -2.51
C SER A 38 9.96 6.12 -3.67
N LEU A 39 8.92 5.28 -3.69
CA LEU A 39 7.84 5.33 -4.68
C LEU A 39 6.70 6.27 -4.26
N LEU A 40 6.25 6.18 -3.00
CA LEU A 40 5.07 6.91 -2.51
C LEU A 40 5.42 8.28 -1.92
N GLY A 41 6.62 8.45 -1.39
CA GLY A 41 7.01 9.59 -0.55
C GLY A 41 6.08 9.74 0.66
N SER A 42 5.83 11.00 1.05
CA SER A 42 4.89 11.37 2.11
C SER A 42 3.56 11.92 1.55
N GLN A 43 3.19 11.54 0.32
CA GLN A 43 2.00 12.08 -0.37
C GLN A 43 0.69 11.86 0.40
N PHE A 44 0.61 10.81 1.21
CA PHE A 44 -0.58 10.46 2.00
C PHE A 44 -0.44 10.85 3.49
N GLY A 45 0.64 11.55 3.87
CA GLY A 45 0.94 12.00 5.22
C GLY A 45 2.22 11.40 5.81
N GLY A 46 2.39 11.59 7.12
CA GLY A 46 3.62 11.28 7.85
C GLY A 46 4.54 12.49 7.95
N ASP A 47 5.71 12.32 8.58
CA ASP A 47 6.71 13.38 8.73
C ASP A 47 7.70 13.46 7.56
N GLY A 48 7.61 12.54 6.60
CA GLY A 48 8.45 12.48 5.40
C GLY A 48 9.92 12.17 5.64
N THR A 49 10.31 11.87 6.89
CA THR A 49 11.69 11.59 7.29
C THR A 49 11.81 10.26 8.02
N LYS A 50 11.02 10.05 9.06
CA LYS A 50 10.95 8.82 9.86
C LYS A 50 9.72 7.99 9.51
N THR A 51 8.63 8.64 9.11
CA THR A 51 7.34 8.00 8.83
C THR A 51 6.71 8.49 7.54
N PHE A 52 5.95 7.61 6.91
CA PHE A 52 5.06 7.90 5.80
C PHE A 52 3.76 7.13 6.00
N VAL A 53 2.75 7.43 5.19
CA VAL A 53 1.41 6.86 5.34
C VAL A 53 1.02 6.16 4.03
N LEU A 54 0.35 5.02 4.13
CA LEU A 54 -0.27 4.35 2.99
C LEU A 54 -1.52 5.10 2.52
N PRO A 55 -2.00 4.89 1.28
CA PRO A 55 -3.30 5.42 0.86
C PRO A 55 -4.41 4.98 1.81
N ASN A 56 -5.41 5.84 2.00
CA ASN A 56 -6.67 5.48 2.64
C ASN A 56 -7.77 5.41 1.58
N LEU A 57 -8.12 4.18 1.20
CA LEU A 57 -9.11 3.85 0.18
C LEU A 57 -10.39 3.24 0.76
N LYS A 58 -10.63 3.37 2.08
CA LYS A 58 -11.84 2.82 2.73
C LYS A 58 -13.15 3.29 2.08
N LYS A 59 -13.21 4.55 1.65
CA LYS A 59 -14.39 5.07 0.94
C LYS A 59 -14.61 4.41 -0.42
N GLN A 60 -13.53 3.96 -1.06
CA GLN A 60 -13.57 3.28 -2.33
C GLN A 60 -13.84 1.77 -2.16
N ASP A 61 -13.42 1.17 -1.03
CA ASP A 61 -13.81 -0.20 -0.66
C ASP A 61 -15.34 -0.34 -0.63
N ASP A 62 -16.04 0.60 0.03
CA ASP A 62 -17.50 0.61 0.11
C ASP A 62 -18.19 0.67 -1.27
N ALA A 63 -17.53 1.28 -2.25
CA ALA A 63 -18.06 1.43 -3.61
C ALA A 63 -17.85 0.18 -4.50
N LEU A 64 -16.94 -0.72 -4.13
CA LEU A 64 -16.69 -1.97 -4.87
C LEU A 64 -17.78 -3.02 -4.63
N GLY A 65 -18.48 -2.94 -3.50
CA GLY A 65 -19.43 -3.95 -3.03
C GLY A 65 -18.90 -4.73 -1.83
N GLU A 66 -19.81 -5.45 -1.16
CA GLU A 66 -19.51 -6.11 0.11
C GLU A 66 -18.35 -7.11 -0.01
N GLY A 67 -17.37 -7.00 0.90
CA GLY A 67 -16.26 -7.94 1.01
C GLY A 67 -15.07 -7.69 0.07
N LEU A 68 -15.11 -6.67 -0.79
CA LEU A 68 -14.00 -6.27 -1.65
C LEU A 68 -13.20 -5.13 -1.03
N ARG A 69 -11.86 -5.27 -0.99
CA ARG A 69 -10.97 -4.29 -0.35
C ARG A 69 -9.70 -4.06 -1.15
N TYR A 70 -9.24 -2.81 -1.20
CA TYR A 70 -7.96 -2.43 -1.79
C TYR A 70 -6.79 -2.75 -0.85
N ALA A 71 -5.80 -3.46 -1.38
CA ALA A 71 -4.51 -3.65 -0.72
C ALA A 71 -3.37 -3.17 -1.61
N ILE A 72 -2.28 -2.75 -0.98
CA ILE A 72 -1.03 -2.35 -1.61
C ILE A 72 0.04 -3.42 -1.36
N ALA A 73 0.80 -3.74 -2.41
CA ALA A 73 1.94 -4.64 -2.33
C ALA A 73 3.07 -3.98 -1.53
N MET A 74 3.39 -4.58 -0.39
CA MET A 74 4.47 -4.19 0.52
C MET A 74 5.81 -4.83 0.12
N GLU A 75 5.73 -5.91 -0.66
CA GLU A 75 6.84 -6.68 -1.20
C GLU A 75 6.60 -6.90 -2.70
N GLY A 76 7.67 -6.99 -3.49
CA GLY A 76 7.56 -7.25 -4.93
C GLY A 76 8.68 -6.58 -5.73
N THR A 77 8.57 -6.67 -7.05
CA THR A 77 9.54 -6.10 -7.99
C THR A 77 9.47 -4.58 -7.94
N PHE A 78 10.60 -3.91 -7.71
CA PHE A 78 10.65 -2.45 -7.80
C PHE A 78 10.32 -2.00 -9.24
N PRO A 79 9.33 -1.12 -9.44
CA PRO A 79 8.94 -0.68 -10.78
C PRO A 79 10.00 0.28 -11.35
N ASN A 80 10.86 -0.22 -12.25
CA ASN A 80 11.78 0.63 -13.00
C ASN A 80 11.03 1.40 -14.09
N ARG A 81 11.45 2.65 -14.34
CA ARG A 81 10.85 3.56 -15.33
C ARG A 81 11.63 3.60 -16.66
N ASP A 82 12.45 2.60 -16.95
CA ASP A 82 13.23 2.53 -18.20
C ASP A 82 12.35 2.29 -19.43
#